data_AF-A0A3C1H0E0-F1
#
_entry.id   AF-A0A3C1H0E0-F1
#
_cell.length_a   1.000
_cell.length_b   1.000
_cell.length_c   1.000
_cell.angle_alpha   90.00
_cell.angle_beta   90.00
_cell.angle_gamma   90.00
#
_symmetry.space_group_name_H-M   'P 1'
#
loop_
_entity.id
_entity.type
_entity.pdbx_description
1 polymer ?
#
loop_
_entity_poly.entity_id
_entity_poly.type
_entity_poly.pdbx_seq_one_letter_code
_entity_poly.pdbx_strand_id
1 'polypeptide(L)'
;MKPIRILSESAATGMRLRDILYQAGYTEIALSALSAIPDCRQDELRIIYAKSRIPDIIREAAECHAQTILLLNPDCYAMYLDRARYAGITLLLMPVTPEMLLDTVQNAITA
;
A
#
# COMPACT_ATOMS: atom_id res chain seq x y z
N MET A 1 0.80 11.56 14.04
CA MET A 1 1.25 10.43 13.21
C MET A 1 0.29 10.33 12.04
N LYS A 2 0.73 10.01 10.82
CA LYS A 2 -0.20 9.88 9.69
C LYS A 2 -0.98 8.57 9.83
N PRO A 3 -2.33 8.55 9.78
CA PRO A 3 -3.10 7.31 9.84
C PRO A 3 -2.70 6.35 8.72
N ILE A 4 -2.66 5.05 9.00
CA ILE A 4 -2.33 4.02 8.01
C ILE A 4 -3.60 3.21 7.71
N ARG A 5 -3.92 3.05 6.43
CA ARG A 5 -4.98 2.14 5.98
C ARG A 5 -4.41 1.02 5.14
N ILE A 6 -4.57 -0.20 5.63
CA ILE A 6 -4.19 -1.42 4.92
C ILE A 6 -5.41 -1.96 4.19
N LEU A 7 -5.29 -2.11 2.87
CA LEU A 7 -6.32 -2.67 2.00
C LEU A 7 -5.76 -3.93 1.36
N SER A 8 -6.38 -5.08 1.57
CA SER A 8 -5.80 -6.35 1.13
C SER A 8 -6.83 -7.30 0.53
N GLU A 9 -6.51 -7.91 -0.61
CA GLU A 9 -7.26 -9.05 -1.16
C GLU A 9 -7.02 -10.35 -0.38
N SER A 10 -5.98 -10.39 0.46
CA SER A 10 -5.65 -11.52 1.33
C SER A 10 -5.74 -11.08 2.80
N ALA A 11 -6.73 -11.58 3.54
CA ALA A 11 -6.87 -11.27 4.96
C ALA A 11 -5.60 -11.63 5.75
N ALA A 12 -5.00 -12.78 5.46
CA ALA A 12 -3.75 -13.22 6.09
C ALA A 12 -2.58 -12.26 5.83
N THR A 13 -2.42 -11.80 4.58
CA THR A 13 -1.38 -10.82 4.22
C THR A 13 -1.65 -9.48 4.91
N GLY A 14 -2.90 -9.01 4.90
CA GLY A 14 -3.27 -7.75 5.53
C GLY A 14 -3.04 -7.75 7.04
N MET A 15 -3.41 -8.84 7.73
CA MET A 15 -3.13 -9.01 9.17
C MET A 15 -1.63 -9.03 9.43
N ARG A 16 -0.84 -9.76 8.63
CA ARG A 16 0.61 -9.80 8.80
C ARG A 16 1.26 -8.43 8.65
N LEU A 17 0.85 -7.64 7.65
CA LEU A 17 1.35 -6.26 7.48
C LEU A 17 0.98 -5.38 8.67
N ARG A 18 -0.26 -5.48 9.15
CA ARG A 18 -0.72 -4.76 10.34
C ARG A 18 0.11 -5.12 11.56
N ASP A 19 0.35 -6.41 11.80
CA ASP A 19 1.05 -6.87 12.98
C ASP A 19 2.52 -6.42 12.99
N ILE A 20 3.19 -6.40 11.82
CA ILE A 20 4.55 -5.84 11.67
C ILE A 20 4.56 -4.35 12.05
N LEU A 21 3.62 -3.56 11.50
CA LEU A 21 3.53 -2.12 11.77
C LEU A 21 3.18 -1.85 13.23
N TYR A 22 2.27 -2.63 13.80
CA TYR A 22 1.90 -2.52 15.21
C TYR A 22 3.08 -2.79 16.14
N GLN A 23 3.88 -3.83 15.85
CA GLN A 23 5.11 -4.13 16.59
C GLN A 23 6.16 -3.02 16.50
N ALA A 24 6.18 -2.27 15.39
CA ALA A 24 7.05 -1.11 15.21
C ALA A 24 6.50 0.20 15.83
N GLY A 25 5.34 0.16 16.50
CA GLY A 25 4.76 1.29 17.21
C GLY A 25 3.72 2.10 16.41
N TYR A 26 3.34 1.66 15.21
CA TYR A 26 2.23 2.28 14.48
C TYR A 26 0.89 1.82 15.07
N THR A 27 0.11 2.74 15.63
CA THR A 27 -1.13 2.41 16.38
C THR A 27 -2.41 2.74 15.62
N GLU A 28 -2.41 3.79 14.79
CA GLU A 28 -3.58 4.19 13.98
C GLU A 28 -3.63 3.43 12.66
N ILE A 29 -3.86 2.11 12.73
CA ILE A 29 -3.92 1.23 11.56
C ILE A 29 -5.35 0.72 11.35
N ALA A 30 -5.98 1.16 10.27
CA ALA A 30 -7.22 0.56 9.77
C ALA A 30 -6.89 -0.61 8.84
N LEU A 31 -7.52 -1.77 9.04
CA LEU A 31 -7.42 -2.91 8.13
C LEU A 31 -8.77 -3.13 7.44
N SER A 32 -8.76 -3.26 6.12
CA SER A 32 -9.96 -3.47 5.32
C SER A 32 -9.70 -4.47 4.19
N ALA A 33 -10.73 -5.26 3.85
CA ALA A 33 -10.68 -6.09 2.65
C ALA A 33 -10.69 -5.19 1.41
N LEU A 34 -9.90 -5.55 0.38
CA LEU A 34 -9.95 -4.89 -0.92
C LEU A 34 -11.06 -5.52 -1.77
N SER A 35 -12.31 -5.16 -1.48
CA SER A 35 -13.49 -5.60 -2.25
C SER A 35 -13.89 -4.63 -3.35
N ALA A 36 -13.47 -3.37 -3.24
CA ALA A 36 -13.77 -2.28 -4.18
C ALA A 36 -12.54 -1.38 -4.36
N ILE A 37 -12.63 -0.44 -5.31
CA ILE A 37 -11.64 0.62 -5.43
C ILE A 37 -11.69 1.46 -4.15
N PRO A 38 -10.54 1.79 -3.53
CA PRO A 38 -10.51 2.51 -2.28
C PRO A 38 -11.14 3.91 -2.41
N ASP A 39 -11.87 4.33 -1.38
CA ASP A 39 -12.29 5.73 -1.28
C ASP A 39 -11.08 6.66 -1.18
N CYS A 40 -11.15 7.81 -1.85
CA CYS A 40 -10.09 8.79 -1.86
C CYS A 40 -9.98 9.53 -0.52
N ARG A 41 -8.86 9.32 0.17
CA ARG A 41 -8.48 10.01 1.41
C ARG A 41 -7.03 10.42 1.34
N GLN A 42 -6.77 11.72 1.40
CA GLN A 42 -5.43 12.29 1.23
C GLN A 42 -4.65 12.40 2.55
N ASP A 43 -5.35 12.29 3.68
CA ASP A 43 -4.82 12.42 5.04
C ASP A 43 -4.21 11.11 5.57
N GLU A 44 -4.41 9.99 4.90
CA GLU A 44 -3.87 8.67 5.28
C GLU A 44 -2.78 8.16 4.33
N LEU A 45 -1.91 7.28 4.84
CA LEU A 45 -1.03 6.45 4.03
C LEU A 45 -1.74 5.14 3.72
N ARG A 46 -1.87 4.82 2.44
CA ARG A 46 -2.54 3.59 1.99
C ARG A 46 -1.51 2.52 1.67
N ILE A 47 -1.65 1.36 2.29
CA ILE A 47 -0.83 0.17 2.01
C ILE A 47 -1.74 -0.87 1.39
N ILE A 48 -1.55 -1.14 0.10
CA ILE A 48 -2.47 -1.95 -0.68
C ILE A 48 -1.78 -3.24 -1.11
N TYR A 49 -2.35 -4.38 -0.75
CA TYR A 49 -1.97 -5.67 -1.32
C TYR A 49 -3.05 -6.13 -2.28
N ALA A 50 -2.69 -6.19 -3.57
CA ALA A 50 -3.59 -6.60 -4.63
C ALA A 50 -2.87 -7.50 -5.64
N LYS A 51 -3.53 -8.60 -6.01
CA LYS A 51 -3.18 -9.46 -7.15
C LYS A 51 -4.01 -9.09 -8.38
N SER A 52 -5.19 -8.51 -8.18
CA SER A 52 -6.08 -8.07 -9.25
C SER A 52 -6.34 -6.56 -9.17
N ARG A 53 -6.99 -5.98 -10.18
CA ARG A 53 -7.43 -4.56 -10.20
C ARG A 53 -6.30 -3.53 -10.00
N ILE A 54 -5.05 -3.93 -10.19
CA ILE A 54 -3.87 -3.06 -10.12
C ILE A 54 -4.01 -1.82 -11.02
N PRO A 55 -4.49 -1.92 -12.29
CA PRO A 55 -4.68 -0.74 -13.12
C PRO A 55 -5.66 0.29 -12.51
N ASP A 56 -6.74 -0.20 -11.90
CA ASP A 56 -7.76 0.66 -11.30
C ASP A 56 -7.25 1.34 -10.03
N ILE A 57 -6.49 0.61 -9.22
CA ILE A 57 -5.83 1.14 -8.01
C ILE A 57 -4.83 2.24 -8.39
N ILE A 58 -4.03 2.01 -9.44
CA ILE A 58 -3.06 2.99 -9.91
C ILE A 58 -3.75 4.24 -10.43
N ARG A 59 -4.83 4.05 -11.21
CA ARG A 59 -5.63 5.16 -11.74
C ARG A 59 -6.25 5.99 -10.62
N GLU A 60 -6.89 5.35 -9.65
CA GLU A 60 -7.49 6.06 -8.51
C GLU A 60 -6.43 6.80 -7.69
N ALA A 61 -5.30 6.18 -7.38
CA ALA A 61 -4.25 6.84 -6.61
C ALA A 61 -3.67 8.07 -7.34
N ALA A 62 -3.57 8.01 -8.67
CA ALA A 62 -3.19 9.17 -9.49
C ALA A 62 -4.25 10.28 -9.44
N GLU A 63 -5.53 9.93 -9.61
CA GLU A 63 -6.66 10.89 -9.58
C GLU A 63 -6.80 11.56 -8.21
N CYS A 64 -6.53 10.81 -7.14
CA CYS A 64 -6.76 11.26 -5.77
C CYS A 64 -5.51 11.80 -5.07
N HIS A 65 -4.35 11.77 -5.73
CA HIS A 65 -3.05 12.23 -5.19
C HIS A 65 -2.75 11.69 -3.78
N ALA A 66 -3.31 10.54 -3.43
CA ALA A 66 -3.21 9.99 -2.10
C ALA A 66 -1.99 9.08 -2.01
N GLN A 67 -1.27 9.19 -0.90
CA GLN A 67 0.00 8.50 -0.73
C GLN A 67 -0.22 6.99 -0.61
N THR A 68 0.33 6.25 -1.57
CA THR A 68 0.04 4.82 -1.72
C THR A 68 1.32 4.01 -1.84
N ILE A 69 1.42 2.97 -1.02
CA ILE A 69 2.37 1.87 -1.16
C ILE A 69 1.58 0.67 -1.72
N LEU A 70 1.95 0.20 -2.90
CA LEU A 70 1.29 -0.93 -3.56
C LEU A 70 2.21 -2.15 -3.57
N LEU A 71 1.77 -3.22 -2.91
CA LEU A 71 2.45 -4.49 -2.83
C LEU A 71 2.05 -5.36 -4.03
N LEU A 72 3.05 -5.82 -4.79
CA LEU A 72 2.85 -6.56 -6.04
C LEU A 72 3.66 -7.86 -6.06
N ASN A 73 3.16 -8.85 -6.80
CA ASN A 73 3.99 -9.99 -7.18
C ASN A 73 5.06 -9.54 -8.21
N PRO A 74 6.26 -10.16 -8.19
CA PRO A 74 7.35 -9.83 -9.13
C PRO A 74 6.92 -9.85 -10.60
N ASP A 75 6.08 -10.80 -10.98
CA ASP A 75 5.59 -10.99 -12.36
C ASP A 75 4.81 -9.78 -12.89
N CYS A 76 4.24 -8.96 -11.99
CA CYS A 76 3.45 -7.78 -12.35
C CYS A 76 4.27 -6.48 -12.33
N TYR A 77 5.50 -6.50 -11.80
CA TYR A 77 6.26 -5.28 -11.52
C TYR A 77 6.61 -4.48 -12.77
N ALA A 78 7.23 -5.13 -13.75
CA ALA A 78 7.66 -4.48 -14.99
C ALA A 78 6.47 -3.86 -15.75
N MET A 79 5.30 -4.50 -15.70
CA MET A 79 4.09 -4.02 -16.37
C MET A 79 3.52 -2.74 -15.76
N TYR A 80 3.70 -2.53 -14.46
CA TYR A 80 3.07 -1.41 -13.73
C TYR A 80 4.04 -0.35 -13.23
N LEU A 81 5.35 -0.56 -13.33
CA LEU A 81 6.38 0.35 -12.82
C LEU A 81 6.21 1.78 -13.34
N ASP A 82 6.10 1.96 -14.65
CA ASP A 82 6.00 3.30 -15.25
C ASP A 82 4.69 4.00 -14.87
N ARG A 83 3.58 3.25 -14.82
CA ARG A 83 2.26 3.79 -14.43
C ARG A 83 2.25 4.18 -12.95
N ALA A 84 2.83 3.35 -12.09
CA ALA A 84 2.93 3.63 -10.67
C ALA A 84 3.82 4.85 -10.39
N ARG A 85 4.94 4.99 -11.11
CA ARG A 85 5.80 6.18 -11.04
C ARG A 85 5.04 7.46 -11.43
N TYR A 86 4.31 7.43 -12.53
CA TYR A 86 3.49 8.57 -12.95
C TYR A 86 2.42 8.92 -11.90
N ALA A 87 1.85 7.92 -11.25
CA ALA A 87 0.83 8.08 -10.21
C ALA A 87 1.39 8.48 -8.82
N GLY A 88 2.71 8.58 -8.64
CA GLY A 88 3.31 8.86 -7.33
C GLY A 88 3.17 7.71 -6.34
N ILE A 89 3.02 6.48 -6.82
CA ILE A 89 2.84 5.27 -6.01
C ILE A 89 4.19 4.62 -5.76
N THR A 90 4.45 4.26 -4.51
CA THR A 90 5.61 3.43 -4.14
C THR A 90 5.28 1.96 -4.36
N LEU A 91 6.04 1.27 -5.21
CA LEU A 91 5.88 -0.17 -5.41
C LEU A 91 6.77 -0.96 -4.45
N LEU A 92 6.18 -1.97 -3.80
CA LEU A 92 6.90 -2.89 -2.92
C LEU A 92 6.70 -4.33 -3.42
N LEU A 93 7.79 -5.05 -3.64
CA LEU A 93 7.75 -6.38 -4.24
C LEU A 93 7.62 -7.47 -3.18
N MET A 94 6.75 -8.44 -3.44
CA MET A 94 6.65 -9.66 -2.64
C MET A 94 7.78 -10.65 -2.98
N PRO A 95 8.32 -11.39 -1.99
CA PRO A 95 7.97 -11.37 -0.57
C PRO A 95 8.52 -10.12 0.14
N VAL A 96 7.68 -9.49 0.98
CA VAL A 96 8.06 -8.32 1.78
C VAL A 96 8.61 -8.76 3.13
N THR A 97 9.82 -8.31 3.46
CA THR A 97 10.39 -8.44 4.81
C THR A 97 9.88 -7.30 5.72
N PRO A 98 9.88 -7.49 7.05
CA PRO A 98 9.52 -6.42 7.98
C PRO A 98 10.34 -5.14 7.76
N GLU A 99 11.65 -5.27 7.56
CA GLU A 99 12.55 -4.13 7.37
C GLU A 99 12.17 -3.32 6.12
N MET A 100 11.94 -4.01 5.00
CA MET A 100 11.51 -3.37 3.75
C MET A 100 10.20 -2.61 3.91
N LEU A 101 9.23 -3.19 4.62
CA LEU A 101 7.95 -2.52 4.89
C LEU A 101 8.15 -1.27 5.74
N LEU A 102 8.91 -1.40 6.83
CA LEU A 102 9.12 -0.32 7.79
C LEU A 102 9.88 0.85 7.18
N ASP A 103 10.95 0.59 6.42
CA ASP A 103 11.71 1.63 5.73
C ASP A 103 10.83 2.36 4.70
N THR A 104 10.02 1.60 3.95
CA THR A 104 9.11 2.17 2.94
C THR A 104 8.03 3.06 3.59
N VAL A 105 7.43 2.59 4.68
CA VAL A 105 6.40 3.33 5.42
C VAL A 105 7.01 4.58 6.08
N GLN A 106 8.17 4.46 6.71
CA GLN A 106 8.86 5.58 7.33
C GLN A 106 9.17 6.67 6.31
N ASN A 107 9.74 6.30 5.17
CA ASN A 107 10.04 7.22 4.08
C ASN A 107 8.79 7.90 3.54
N ALA A 108 7.68 7.15 3.39
CA ALA A 108 6.41 7.73 2.96
C ALA A 108 5.89 8.75 3.98
N ILE A 109 5.88 8.45 5.27
CA ILE A 109 5.34 9.36 6.29
C ILE A 109 6.18 10.65 6.40
N THR A 110 7.47 10.61 6.09
CA THR A 110 8.37 11.77 6.15
C THR A 110 8.47 12.60 4.87
N ALA A 111 7.94 12.10 3.75
CA ALA A 111 7.94 12.78 2.45
C ALA A 111 6.74 13.72 2.32
#